data_AF-A0A924B8P8-F1
#
_entry.id   AF-A0A924B8P8-F1
#
_cell.length_a   1.000
_cell.length_b   1.000
_cell.length_c   1.000
_cell.angle_alpha   90.00
_cell.angle_beta   90.00
_cell.angle_gamma   90.00
#
_symmetry.space_group_name_H-M   'P 1'
#
loop_
_entity.id
_entity.type
_entity.pdbx_description
1 polymer ?
#
loop_
_entity_poly.entity_id
_entity_poly.type
_entity_poly.pdbx_seq_one_letter_code
_entity_poly.pdbx_strand_id
1 'polypeptide(L)'
;MVITASEVRAQLLPLIEQVNNDSSPVVITSKKGNAVLVSETEWESMVETMYLLRTKTNSERLGRSLEEAQTGDLYEYVLPMSKTSQRTKVSTHVKKVVQATSASPAKRKVAATVLRETGRKHQRDDQAGIAQKDKNDGDSY
;
A
#
# COMPACT_ATOMS: atom_id res chain seq x y z
N MET A 1 9.84 35.27 -1.35
CA MET A 1 10.32 36.64 -1.01
C MET A 1 11.69 36.88 -1.65
N VAL A 2 12.02 38.11 -2.09
CA VAL A 2 13.34 38.45 -2.63
C VAL A 2 13.98 39.54 -1.76
N ILE A 3 15.19 39.31 -1.27
CA ILE A 3 15.92 40.25 -0.41
C ILE A 3 17.39 40.37 -0.83
N THR A 4 18.02 41.48 -0.47
CA THR A 4 19.43 41.70 -0.78
C THR A 4 20.34 40.95 0.19
N ALA A 5 21.54 40.58 -0.26
CA ALA A 5 22.53 39.92 0.60
C ALA A 5 22.93 40.78 1.83
N SER A 6 22.82 42.10 1.74
CA SER A 6 23.07 43.00 2.88
C SER A 6 21.99 42.89 3.95
N GLU A 7 20.72 42.81 3.55
CA GLU A 7 19.59 42.61 4.48
C GLU A 7 19.63 41.24 5.14
N VAL A 8 19.95 40.19 4.36
CA VAL A 8 20.13 38.83 4.90
C VAL A 8 21.18 38.82 6.00
N ARG A 9 22.33 39.47 5.78
CA ARG A 9 23.40 39.52 6.80
C ARG A 9 22.94 40.17 8.09
N ALA A 10 22.07 41.18 8.02
CA ALA A 10 21.54 41.86 9.18
C ALA A 10 20.46 41.03 9.92
N GLN A 11 19.78 40.10 9.23
CA GLN A 11 18.58 39.42 9.72
C GLN A 11 18.64 37.89 9.53
N LEU A 12 19.82 37.29 9.49
CA LEU A 12 19.98 35.88 9.11
C LEU A 12 19.22 34.93 10.04
N LEU A 13 19.32 35.12 11.36
CA LEU A 13 18.67 34.22 12.33
C LEU A 13 17.14 34.27 12.24
N PRO A 14 16.47 35.45 12.24
CA PRO A 14 15.04 35.53 11.98
C PRO A 14 14.62 34.89 10.66
N LEU A 15 15.41 35.07 9.59
CA LEU A 15 15.11 34.46 8.30
C LEU A 15 15.21 32.93 8.34
N ILE A 16 16.18 32.36 9.06
CA ILE A 16 16.28 30.91 9.27
C ILE A 16 15.04 30.40 10.00
N GLU A 17 14.63 31.05 11.08
CA GLU A 17 13.42 30.67 11.82
C GLU A 17 12.17 30.74 10.90
N GLN A 18 12.05 31.82 10.14
CA GLN A 18 10.95 32.01 9.20
C GLN A 18 10.89 30.89 8.15
N VAL A 19 12.01 30.55 7.47
CA VAL A 19 11.98 29.50 6.43
C VAL A 19 11.68 28.11 7.00
N ASN A 20 12.07 27.85 8.26
CA ASN A 20 11.74 26.59 8.93
C ASN A 20 10.27 26.51 9.34
N ASN A 21 9.66 27.62 9.75
CA ASN A 21 8.25 27.66 10.15
C ASN A 21 7.29 27.70 8.95
N ASP A 22 7.64 28.49 7.93
CA ASP A 22 6.76 28.75 6.78
C ASP A 22 7.00 27.78 5.60
N SER A 23 8.06 26.96 5.66
CA SER A 23 8.57 26.12 4.56
C SER A 23 8.70 26.87 3.23
N SER A 24 8.90 28.18 3.29
CA SER A 24 8.83 29.07 2.13
C SER A 24 10.22 29.56 1.75
N PRO A 25 10.65 29.41 0.48
CA PRO A 25 11.98 29.81 0.04
C PRO A 25 12.16 31.33 0.01
N VAL A 26 13.35 31.78 0.39
CA VAL A 26 13.79 33.18 0.30
C VAL A 26 14.89 33.31 -0.73
N VAL A 27 14.67 34.13 -1.75
CA VAL A 27 15.65 34.41 -2.79
C VAL A 27 16.54 35.57 -2.34
N ILE A 28 17.84 35.32 -2.35
CA ILE A 28 18.87 36.27 -1.97
C ILE A 28 19.52 36.81 -3.24
N THR A 29 19.59 38.13 -3.37
CA THR A 29 20.19 38.80 -4.52
C THR A 29 21.45 39.55 -4.13
N SER A 30 22.47 39.51 -5.00
CA SER A 30 23.72 40.26 -4.79
C SER A 30 24.36 40.65 -6.12
N LYS A 31 25.28 41.62 -6.08
CA LYS A 31 26.09 42.01 -7.25
C LYS A 31 26.93 40.86 -7.84
N LYS A 32 27.19 39.81 -7.06
CA LYS A 32 28.03 38.65 -7.47
C LYS A 32 27.21 37.41 -7.82
N GLY A 33 25.87 37.48 -7.78
CA GLY A 33 24.98 36.36 -8.04
C GLY A 33 23.91 36.20 -6.98
N ASN A 34 23.00 35.27 -7.24
CA ASN A 34 21.83 34.99 -6.41
C ASN A 34 21.96 33.64 -5.71
N ALA A 35 21.31 33.51 -4.57
CA ALA A 35 21.20 32.27 -3.82
C ALA A 35 19.76 32.10 -3.32
N VAL A 36 19.41 30.91 -2.84
CA VAL A 36 18.11 30.64 -2.23
C VAL A 36 18.36 30.05 -0.85
N LEU A 37 17.68 30.61 0.16
CA LEU A 37 17.60 30.03 1.50
C LEU A 37 16.32 29.19 1.58
N VAL A 38 16.47 27.95 2.00
CA VAL A 38 15.39 26.98 2.24
C VAL A 38 15.63 26.31 3.59
N SER A 39 14.56 25.77 4.20
CA SER A 39 14.72 24.90 5.37
C SER A 39 15.41 23.60 4.98
N GLU A 40 16.07 22.96 5.94
CA GLU A 40 16.73 21.67 5.74
C GLU A 40 15.71 20.59 5.33
N THR A 41 14.58 20.51 6.03
CA THR A 41 13.51 19.54 5.73
C THR A 41 12.95 19.70 4.33
N GLU A 42 12.77 20.93 3.84
CA GLU A 42 12.30 21.18 2.47
C GLU A 42 13.37 20.78 1.45
N TRP A 43 14.63 21.08 1.73
CA TRP A 43 15.76 20.65 0.89
C TRP A 43 15.84 19.12 0.77
N GLU A 44 15.77 18.39 1.89
CA GLU A 44 15.78 16.94 1.90
C GLU A 44 14.58 16.36 1.15
N SER A 45 13.39 16.92 1.34
CA SER A 45 12.17 16.50 0.65
C SER A 45 12.27 16.67 -0.87
N MET A 46 12.86 17.79 -1.34
CA MET A 46 13.11 18.01 -2.76
C MET A 46 14.12 17.01 -3.32
N VAL A 47 15.23 16.77 -2.61
CA VAL A 47 16.27 15.82 -3.04
C VAL A 47 15.71 14.40 -3.12
N GLU A 48 14.94 13.97 -2.12
CA GLU A 48 14.31 12.65 -2.10
C GLU A 48 13.29 12.52 -3.25
N THR A 49 12.46 13.54 -3.47
CA THR A 49 11.52 13.55 -4.59
C THR A 49 12.24 13.44 -5.94
N MET A 50 13.33 14.20 -6.12
CA MET A 50 14.16 14.09 -7.32
C MET A 50 14.79 12.70 -7.45
N TYR A 51 15.23 12.10 -6.35
CA TYR A 51 15.79 10.76 -6.34
C TYR A 51 14.75 9.70 -6.76
N LEU A 52 13.56 9.74 -6.15
CA LEU A 52 12.45 8.84 -6.46
C LEU A 52 12.00 8.98 -7.92
N LEU A 53 11.94 10.19 -8.45
CA LEU A 53 11.48 10.45 -9.82
C LEU A 53 12.58 10.36 -10.88
N ARG A 54 13.83 10.07 -10.49
CA ARG A 54 14.99 10.10 -11.40
C ARG A 54 14.90 9.16 -12.59
N THR A 55 14.24 8.00 -12.44
CA THR A 55 14.12 7.01 -13.52
C THR A 55 12.67 6.86 -13.93
N LYS A 56 12.43 6.75 -15.25
CA LYS A 56 11.10 6.55 -15.81
C LYS A 56 10.40 5.32 -15.23
N THR A 57 11.13 4.22 -15.07
CA THR A 57 10.59 2.98 -14.47
C THR A 57 10.12 3.19 -13.03
N ASN A 58 10.88 3.91 -12.20
CA ASN A 58 10.48 4.13 -10.81
C ASN A 58 9.34 5.15 -10.70
N SER A 59 9.36 6.23 -11.50
CA SER A 59 8.28 7.22 -11.49
C SER A 59 6.95 6.63 -11.96
N GLU A 60 6.94 5.81 -13.01
CA GLU A 60 5.75 5.08 -13.47
C GLU A 60 5.22 4.12 -12.40
N ARG A 61 6.12 3.40 -11.70
CA ARG A 61 5.73 2.50 -10.62
C ARG A 61 5.09 3.25 -9.44
N LEU A 62 5.66 4.37 -9.03
CA LEU A 62 5.11 5.21 -7.96
C LEU A 62 3.78 5.82 -8.38
N GLY A 63 3.66 6.30 -9.62
CA GLY A 63 2.40 6.83 -10.15
C GLY A 63 1.27 5.80 -10.15
N ARG A 64 1.55 4.57 -10.61
CA ARG A 64 0.57 3.48 -10.56
C ARG A 64 0.17 3.12 -9.14
N SER A 65 1.14 3.00 -8.23
CA SER A 65 0.87 2.70 -6.83
C SER A 65 0.00 3.77 -6.16
N LEU A 66 0.17 5.04 -6.53
CA LEU A 66 -0.67 6.14 -6.05
C LEU A 66 -2.11 6.03 -6.58
N GLU A 67 -2.28 5.68 -7.86
CA GLU A 67 -3.60 5.46 -8.48
C GLU A 67 -4.34 4.27 -7.84
N GLU A 68 -3.65 3.14 -7.65
CA GLU A 68 -4.16 1.96 -6.94
C GLU A 68 -4.61 2.34 -5.51
N ALA A 69 -3.82 3.13 -4.80
CA ALA A 69 -4.17 3.61 -3.46
C ALA A 69 -5.39 4.54 -3.43
N GLN A 70 -5.52 5.44 -4.40
CA GLN A 70 -6.65 6.38 -4.50
C GLN A 70 -7.96 5.68 -4.89
N THR A 71 -7.87 4.66 -5.74
CA THR A 71 -9.03 3.87 -6.19
C THR A 71 -9.40 2.75 -5.21
N GLY A 72 -8.56 2.50 -4.21
CA GLY A 72 -8.76 1.45 -3.21
C GLY A 72 -8.42 0.05 -3.71
N ASP A 73 -7.71 -0.08 -4.85
CA ASP A 73 -7.18 -1.34 -5.36
C ASP A 73 -5.92 -1.74 -4.58
N LEU A 74 -6.11 -2.07 -3.29
CA LEU A 74 -5.06 -2.35 -2.34
C LEU A 74 -5.09 -3.82 -1.90
N TYR A 75 -3.90 -4.38 -1.67
CA TYR A 75 -3.73 -5.73 -1.14
C TYR A 75 -3.30 -5.67 0.31
N GLU A 76 -4.04 -6.35 1.19
CA GLU A 76 -3.58 -6.58 2.55
C GLU A 76 -2.45 -7.61 2.53
N TYR A 77 -1.27 -7.18 2.95
CA TYR A 77 -0.12 -8.06 3.10
C TYR A 77 0.20 -8.21 4.58
N VAL A 78 -0.05 -9.40 5.13
CA VAL A 78 0.42 -9.75 6.47
C VAL A 78 1.93 -9.92 6.39
N LEU A 79 2.67 -8.99 6.98
CA LEU A 79 4.12 -9.10 7.07
C LEU A 79 4.47 -10.41 7.78
N PRO A 80 5.31 -11.26 7.19
CA PRO A 80 5.75 -12.47 7.85
C PRO A 80 6.60 -12.08 9.05
N MET A 81 5.96 -12.04 10.21
CA MET A 81 6.62 -11.94 11.50
C MET A 81 7.35 -13.26 11.69
N SER A 82 8.63 -13.29 11.29
CA SER A 82 9.54 -14.44 11.32
C SER A 82 9.53 -15.39 10.09
N LYS A 83 10.72 -15.92 9.80
CA LYS A 83 11.03 -16.84 8.70
C LYS A 83 10.32 -18.18 8.90
N THR A 84 9.06 -18.29 8.52
CA THR A 84 8.46 -19.57 8.16
C THR A 84 7.48 -19.33 7.02
N SER A 85 7.96 -19.58 5.80
CA SER A 85 7.17 -19.56 4.58
C SER A 85 5.91 -20.42 4.72
N GLN A 86 4.74 -19.80 4.71
CA GLN A 86 3.53 -20.43 4.19
C GLN A 86 2.77 -19.40 3.34
N ARG A 87 2.95 -19.50 2.02
CA ARG A 87 2.08 -18.85 1.04
C ARG A 87 0.76 -19.58 1.03
N THR A 88 -0.29 -18.99 1.58
CA THR A 88 -1.66 -19.49 1.40
C THR A 88 -2.34 -18.68 0.31
N LYS A 89 -2.76 -19.33 -0.78
CA LYS A 89 -3.62 -18.72 -1.80
C LYS A 89 -4.96 -18.35 -1.16
N VAL A 90 -5.30 -17.07 -1.11
CA VAL A 90 -6.65 -16.65 -0.73
C VAL A 90 -7.57 -16.92 -1.92
N SER A 91 -8.46 -17.89 -1.75
CA SER A 91 -9.55 -18.20 -2.68
C SER A 91 -10.60 -17.09 -2.62
N THR A 92 -10.70 -16.34 -3.71
CA THR A 92 -11.78 -15.48 -4.20
C THR A 92 -13.12 -15.59 -3.45
N HIS A 93 -13.38 -14.82 -2.38
CA HIS A 93 -14.75 -14.62 -1.87
C HIS A 93 -14.97 -13.30 -1.07
N VAL A 94 -14.26 -12.21 -1.37
CA VAL A 94 -14.58 -10.86 -0.83
C VAL A 94 -15.42 -10.05 -1.83
N LYS A 95 -16.43 -10.67 -2.41
CA LYS A 95 -17.56 -9.98 -3.08
C LYS A 95 -18.85 -10.27 -2.31
N LYS A 96 -18.91 -9.95 -1.01
CA LYS A 96 -20.19 -9.84 -0.26
C LYS A 96 -20.00 -9.40 1.20
N VAL A 97 -19.48 -8.20 1.46
CA VAL A 97 -19.69 -7.57 2.78
C VAL A 97 -20.22 -6.14 2.68
N VAL A 98 -20.03 -5.43 1.56
CA VAL A 98 -20.52 -4.04 1.43
C VAL A 98 -21.97 -3.93 0.89
N GLN A 99 -22.60 -5.04 0.47
CA GLN A 99 -23.93 -5.00 -0.18
C GLN A 99 -25.10 -5.55 0.66
N ALA A 100 -24.94 -5.75 1.97
CA ALA A 100 -26.00 -6.32 2.83
C ALA A 100 -26.33 -5.49 4.08
N THR A 101 -26.16 -4.16 4.03
CA THR A 101 -26.58 -3.24 5.11
C THR A 101 -27.70 -2.28 4.71
N SER A 102 -28.49 -2.60 3.66
CA SER A 102 -29.66 -1.79 3.25
C SER A 102 -30.96 -2.58 3.02
N ALA A 103 -31.17 -3.72 3.69
CA ALA A 103 -32.43 -4.44 3.56
C ALA A 103 -33.05 -4.93 4.89
N SER A 104 -34.34 -4.62 5.02
CA SER A 104 -35.31 -4.78 6.11
C SER A 104 -35.30 -6.10 6.94
N PRO A 105 -35.73 -6.08 8.23
CA PRO A 105 -35.51 -7.14 9.22
C PRO A 105 -36.21 -8.49 8.95
N ALA A 106 -37.07 -8.58 7.93
CA ALA A 106 -37.93 -9.74 7.69
C ALA A 106 -37.24 -10.96 7.04
N LYS A 107 -36.00 -10.83 6.55
CA LYS A 107 -35.28 -11.94 5.87
C LYS A 107 -34.32 -12.74 6.77
N ARG A 108 -34.30 -12.48 8.09
CA ARG A 108 -33.46 -13.21 9.06
C ARG A 108 -33.92 -14.65 9.32
N LYS A 109 -35.21 -14.98 9.12
CA LYS A 109 -35.75 -16.30 9.53
C LYS A 109 -35.57 -17.44 8.52
N VAL A 110 -35.35 -17.16 7.24
CA VAL A 110 -35.26 -18.23 6.22
C VAL A 110 -33.84 -18.82 6.12
N ALA A 111 -32.81 -18.06 6.49
CA ALA A 111 -31.42 -18.51 6.46
C ALA A 111 -31.08 -19.54 7.56
N ALA A 112 -31.85 -19.58 8.65
CA ALA A 112 -31.61 -20.50 9.77
C ALA A 112 -32.05 -21.95 9.47
N THR A 113 -32.96 -22.15 8.51
CA THR A 113 -33.48 -23.50 8.18
C THR A 113 -32.57 -24.24 7.20
N VAL A 114 -31.90 -23.53 6.29
CA VAL A 114 -31.02 -24.14 5.27
C VAL A 114 -29.71 -24.66 5.85
N LEU A 115 -29.28 -24.16 7.02
CA LEU A 115 -28.08 -24.63 7.73
C LEU A 115 -28.23 -26.01 8.40
N ARG A 116 -29.45 -26.55 8.56
CA ARG A 116 -29.68 -27.85 9.22
C ARG A 116 -29.66 -29.06 8.27
N GLU A 117 -29.79 -28.85 6.95
CA GLU A 117 -29.85 -29.96 5.98
C GLU A 117 -28.50 -30.27 5.32
N THR A 118 -27.59 -29.30 5.23
CA THR A 118 -26.25 -29.49 4.63
C THR A 118 -25.26 -30.21 5.54
N GLY A 119 -25.51 -30.28 6.84
CA GLY A 119 -24.65 -30.99 7.82
C GLY A 119 -24.77 -32.52 7.80
N ARG A 120 -25.71 -33.12 7.04
CA ARG A 120 -25.94 -34.58 7.03
C ARG A 120 -25.37 -35.33 5.83
N LYS A 121 -24.81 -34.63 4.83
CA LYS A 121 -24.29 -35.29 3.61
C LYS A 121 -22.78 -35.59 3.65
N HIS A 122 -21.99 -34.90 4.47
CA HIS A 122 -20.53 -35.09 4.48
C HIS A 122 -20.02 -36.31 5.24
N GLN A 123 -20.87 -37.06 5.95
CA GLN A 123 -20.44 -38.20 6.78
C GLN A 123 -20.57 -39.57 6.10
N ARG A 124 -20.92 -39.62 4.79
CA ARG A 124 -21.08 -40.89 4.05
C ARG A 124 -20.00 -41.16 2.99
N ASP A 125 -19.14 -40.19 2.67
CA ASP A 125 -18.20 -40.34 1.55
C ASP A 125 -16.80 -40.82 1.99
N ASP A 126 -16.53 -40.86 3.31
CA ASP A 126 -15.20 -41.17 3.87
C ASP A 126 -14.94 -42.68 4.09
N GLN A 127 -15.87 -43.58 3.73
CA GLN A 127 -15.73 -45.04 3.92
C GLN A 127 -15.51 -45.87 2.64
N ALA A 128 -15.39 -45.28 1.44
CA ALA A 128 -15.38 -46.04 0.18
C ALA A 128 -14.03 -46.10 -0.57
N GLY A 129 -12.89 -45.80 0.07
CA GLY A 129 -11.62 -45.57 -0.64
C GLY A 129 -10.42 -46.48 -0.34
N ILE A 130 -10.57 -47.58 0.42
CA ILE A 130 -9.43 -48.45 0.76
C ILE A 130 -9.69 -49.87 0.24
N ALA A 131 -9.39 -50.12 -1.03
CA ALA A 131 -9.10 -51.47 -1.55
C ALA A 131 -8.56 -51.43 -2.98
N GLN A 132 -7.43 -52.11 -3.20
CA GLN A 132 -6.99 -52.73 -4.47
C GLN A 132 -6.43 -51.78 -5.55
N LYS A 133 -5.33 -52.08 -6.25
CA LYS A 133 -4.42 -53.23 -6.28
C LYS A 133 -3.24 -52.88 -7.18
N ASP A 134 -2.10 -53.47 -6.85
CA ASP A 134 -0.87 -53.57 -7.62
C ASP A 134 -1.05 -53.80 -9.13
N LYS A 135 -0.12 -53.23 -9.90
CA LYS A 135 0.72 -53.87 -10.94
C LYS A 135 0.94 -52.93 -12.14
N ASN A 136 2.18 -52.46 -12.28
CA ASN A 136 3.03 -52.74 -13.46
C ASN A 136 4.23 -51.77 -13.44
N ASP A 137 5.35 -52.32 -12.97
CA ASP A 137 6.61 -52.45 -13.72
C ASP A 137 6.77 -51.61 -14.99
N GLY A 138 7.97 -51.01 -15.09
CA GLY A 138 8.78 -51.24 -16.28
C GLY A 138 9.21 -50.02 -17.08
N ASP A 139 10.48 -49.70 -16.90
CA ASP A 139 11.44 -49.22 -17.91
C ASP A 139 11.37 -47.76 -18.39
N SER A 140 12.38 -46.92 -18.09
CA SER A 140 13.79 -46.93 -18.55
C SER A 140 13.97 -46.13 -19.85
N TYR A 141 14.25 -44.83 -19.74
CA TYR A 141 15.58 -44.20 -19.93
C TYR A 141 15.44 -42.68 -19.79
#